data_AF-A0A951WEQ3-F1
#
_entry.id   AF-A0A951WEQ3-F1
#
_cell.length_a   1.000
_cell.length_b   1.000
_cell.length_c   1.000
_cell.angle_alpha   90.00
_cell.angle_beta   90.00
_cell.angle_gamma   90.00
#
_symmetry.space_group_name_H-M   'P 1'
#
loop_
_entity.id
_entity.type
_entity.pdbx_description
1 polymer ?
#
loop_
_entity_poly.entity_id
_entity_poly.type
_entity_poly.pdbx_seq_one_letter_code
_entity_poly.pdbx_strand_id
1 'polypeptide(L)'
;MNEPIPIKEMKKKLDENFPLLLKETFGILESENLTLGGMRVVQDNKKEIKELKDKVKNVEDEIEADIKECRYHFSDENLIAMEEDLDAFKNNVFGEKLWTVRSSLRDMSNPELERYRDSFDNATPREIYVCVKEILNKSKEYVKEKFTKIDMRRVLKIEDLQLDYLDDEDLLLSGVIGLGIRSELLYRMYPKVFPIMTRRSLWGMYFFTNADEFIIDENKDGRSRTSHQWNYEYPRFCFYANHLTLLLEKKFQNYKIQMNQDLRYGYLNFMLVEYAKTKKKEIEKLYTWEYTGLN
;
A
#
# COMPACT_ATOMS: atom_id res chain seq x y z
N MET A 1 7.19 9.33 -18.61
CA MET A 1 6.51 9.17 -17.30
C MET A 1 5.35 10.14 -17.27
N ASN A 2 4.19 9.71 -16.79
CA ASN A 2 3.04 10.61 -16.68
C ASN A 2 3.33 11.68 -15.62
N GLU A 3 3.05 12.94 -15.93
CA GLU A 3 3.30 14.03 -14.99
C GLU A 3 2.34 13.90 -13.78
N PRO A 4 2.84 14.09 -12.54
CA PRO A 4 1.98 14.09 -11.37
C PRO A 4 0.95 15.22 -11.45
N ILE A 5 -0.34 14.91 -11.26
CA ILE A 5 -1.38 15.95 -11.24
C ILE A 5 -1.22 16.86 -10.01
N PRO A 6 -1.70 18.12 -10.03
CA PRO A 6 -1.60 18.99 -8.88
C PRO A 6 -2.23 18.40 -7.61
N ILE A 7 -1.58 18.54 -6.45
CA ILE A 7 -2.04 17.99 -5.16
C ILE A 7 -3.51 18.32 -4.88
N LYS A 8 -3.92 19.57 -5.14
CA LYS A 8 -5.29 20.04 -4.92
C LYS A 8 -6.30 19.30 -5.79
N GLU A 9 -5.94 19.02 -7.04
CA GLU A 9 -6.78 18.28 -7.98
C GLU A 9 -6.88 16.81 -7.58
N MET A 10 -5.76 16.19 -7.18
CA MET A 10 -5.80 14.83 -6.66
C MET A 10 -6.69 14.74 -5.42
N LYS A 11 -6.52 15.60 -4.42
CA LYS A 11 -7.37 15.60 -3.22
C LYS A 11 -8.85 15.72 -3.55
N LYS A 12 -9.21 16.54 -4.55
CA LYS A 12 -10.59 16.63 -5.05
C LYS A 12 -11.07 15.28 -5.61
N LYS A 13 -10.28 14.63 -6.48
CA LYS A 13 -10.58 13.28 -7.00
C LYS A 13 -10.70 12.24 -5.88
N LEU A 14 -9.85 12.32 -4.86
CA LEU A 14 -9.93 11.44 -3.68
C LEU A 14 -11.26 11.63 -2.95
N ASP A 15 -11.62 12.88 -2.65
CA ASP A 15 -12.87 13.22 -1.94
C ASP A 15 -14.11 12.78 -2.72
N GLU A 16 -14.16 13.05 -4.03
CA GLU A 16 -15.29 12.75 -4.91
C GLU A 16 -15.50 11.24 -5.08
N ASN A 17 -14.42 10.46 -5.17
CA ASN A 17 -14.50 9.02 -5.42
C ASN A 17 -14.42 8.16 -4.15
N PHE A 18 -14.13 8.74 -2.98
CA PHE A 18 -14.06 8.01 -1.72
C PHE A 18 -15.35 7.23 -1.38
N PRO A 19 -16.57 7.77 -1.60
CA PRO A 19 -17.80 7.02 -1.39
C PRO A 19 -17.90 5.73 -2.21
N LEU A 20 -17.42 5.75 -3.47
CA LEU A 20 -17.39 4.56 -4.32
C LEU A 20 -16.45 3.50 -3.75
N LEU A 21 -15.25 3.92 -3.36
CA LEU A 21 -14.27 3.02 -2.75
C LEU A 21 -14.84 2.37 -1.48
N LEU A 22 -15.48 3.16 -0.62
CA LEU A 22 -16.09 2.68 0.62
C LEU A 22 -17.27 1.72 0.39
N LYS A 23 -18.08 1.98 -0.63
CA LYS A 23 -19.20 1.11 -1.03
C LYS A 23 -18.70 -0.26 -1.48
N GLU A 24 -17.75 -0.29 -2.42
CA GLU A 24 -17.24 -1.55 -2.97
C GLU A 24 -16.52 -2.40 -1.91
N THR A 25 -15.90 -1.76 -0.91
CA THR A 25 -15.07 -2.46 0.07
C THR A 25 -15.82 -2.80 1.35
N PHE A 26 -16.62 -1.88 1.89
CA PHE A 26 -17.34 -2.04 3.17
C PHE A 26 -18.86 -2.13 3.01
N GLY A 27 -19.40 -1.97 1.81
CA GLY A 27 -20.86 -2.00 1.58
C GLY A 27 -21.57 -0.74 2.08
N ILE A 28 -20.83 0.31 2.45
CA ILE A 28 -21.39 1.56 2.97
C ILE A 28 -21.79 2.42 1.78
N LEU A 29 -23.11 2.61 1.58
CA LEU A 29 -23.61 3.71 0.75
C LEU A 29 -23.57 4.99 1.58
N GLU A 30 -23.21 6.11 0.96
CA GLU A 30 -23.74 7.38 1.48
C GLU A 30 -25.25 7.21 1.48
N SER A 31 -25.88 7.38 2.63
CA SER A 31 -27.29 7.66 2.64
C SER A 31 -27.47 8.89 1.76
N GLU A 32 -27.86 8.67 0.51
CA GLU A 32 -28.25 9.76 -0.38
C GLU A 32 -29.24 10.58 0.43
N ASN A 33 -28.91 11.86 0.59
CA ASN A 33 -29.82 12.84 1.16
C ASN A 33 -31.01 12.99 0.19
N LEU A 34 -31.90 12.01 0.15
CA LEU A 34 -33.21 12.14 -0.46
C LEU A 34 -34.08 12.93 0.51
N THR A 35 -33.95 14.26 0.44
CA THR A 35 -34.93 15.16 1.04
C THR A 35 -36.22 15.09 0.24
N LEU A 36 -37.21 14.36 0.75
CA LEU A 36 -38.62 14.57 0.44
C LEU A 36 -39.26 15.29 1.64
N GLY A 37 -39.48 16.60 1.51
CA GLY A 37 -40.31 17.36 2.46
C GLY A 37 -39.68 17.75 3.81
N GLY A 38 -38.35 17.79 3.94
CA GLY A 38 -37.68 18.44 5.08
C GLY A 38 -37.65 17.66 6.41
N MET A 39 -38.08 16.38 6.44
CA MET A 39 -37.90 15.51 7.61
C MET A 39 -36.75 14.51 7.36
N ARG A 40 -35.68 14.63 8.17
CA ARG A 40 -34.59 13.65 8.23
C ARG A 40 -35.06 12.40 8.95
N VAL A 41 -35.23 11.29 8.23
CA VAL A 41 -35.26 9.96 8.82
C VAL A 41 -34.40 9.03 7.96
N VAL A 42 -33.12 8.91 8.31
CA VAL A 42 -32.34 7.71 7.96
C VAL A 42 -32.04 7.07 9.29
N GLN A 43 -32.91 6.14 9.69
CA GLN A 43 -32.60 5.28 10.79
C GLN A 43 -31.74 4.16 10.19
N ASP A 44 -30.41 4.33 10.25
CA ASP A 44 -29.49 3.26 9.88
C ASP A 44 -29.99 1.96 10.52
N ASN A 45 -30.23 0.94 9.70
CA ASN A 45 -30.79 -0.30 10.17
C ASN A 45 -29.80 -0.88 11.19
N LYS A 46 -30.27 -1.18 12.42
CA LYS A 46 -29.41 -1.76 13.47
C LYS A 46 -28.66 -3.01 13.00
N LYS A 47 -29.26 -3.76 12.06
CA LYS A 47 -28.63 -4.92 11.41
C LYS A 47 -27.45 -4.52 10.53
N GLU A 48 -27.60 -3.51 9.67
CA GLU A 48 -26.53 -3.03 8.77
C GLU A 48 -25.35 -2.45 9.54
N ILE A 49 -25.61 -1.68 10.61
CA ILE A 49 -24.52 -1.18 11.49
C ILE A 49 -23.78 -2.34 12.14
N LYS A 50 -24.50 -3.39 12.58
CA LYS A 50 -23.88 -4.56 13.17
C LYS A 50 -23.02 -5.31 12.15
N GLU A 51 -23.55 -5.55 10.95
CA GLU A 51 -22.81 -6.20 9.87
C GLU A 51 -21.54 -5.42 9.48
N LEU A 52 -21.63 -4.08 9.44
CA LEU A 52 -20.45 -3.25 9.21
C LEU A 52 -19.42 -3.38 10.35
N LYS A 53 -19.85 -3.38 11.61
CA LYS A 53 -18.95 -3.58 12.76
C LYS A 53 -18.26 -4.93 12.71
N ASP A 54 -19.01 -5.99 12.43
CA ASP A 54 -18.48 -7.35 12.30
C ASP A 54 -17.46 -7.41 11.15
N LYS A 55 -17.77 -6.76 10.02
CA LYS A 55 -16.83 -6.67 8.88
C LYS A 55 -15.56 -5.89 9.21
N VAL A 56 -15.68 -4.74 9.87
CA VAL A 56 -14.52 -3.94 10.32
C VAL A 56 -13.64 -4.78 11.26
N LYS A 57 -14.26 -5.52 12.20
CA LYS A 57 -13.51 -6.39 13.12
C LYS A 57 -12.79 -7.53 12.39
N ASN A 58 -13.45 -8.18 11.43
CA ASN A 58 -12.82 -9.22 10.62
C ASN A 58 -11.62 -8.68 9.84
N VAL A 59 -11.74 -7.47 9.26
CA VAL A 59 -10.62 -6.80 8.56
C VAL A 59 -9.47 -6.51 9.52
N GLU A 60 -9.74 -6.02 10.73
CA GLU A 60 -8.71 -5.83 11.76
C GLU A 60 -7.99 -7.14 12.10
N ASP A 61 -8.74 -8.23 12.31
CA ASP A 61 -8.19 -9.54 12.65
C ASP A 61 -7.31 -10.09 11.51
N GLU A 62 -7.72 -9.92 10.26
CA GLU A 62 -6.91 -10.28 9.08
C GLU A 62 -5.62 -9.47 9.00
N ILE A 63 -5.69 -8.15 9.22
CA ILE A 63 -4.52 -7.27 9.23
C ILE A 63 -3.56 -7.67 10.36
N GLU A 64 -4.06 -7.89 11.57
CA GLU A 64 -3.24 -8.26 12.72
C GLU A 64 -2.54 -9.61 12.53
N ALA A 65 -3.24 -10.61 12.00
CA ALA A 65 -2.66 -11.92 11.70
C ALA A 65 -1.50 -11.80 10.69
N ASP A 66 -1.74 -11.07 9.59
CA ASP A 66 -0.78 -10.83 8.52
C ASP A 66 0.47 -10.06 9.02
N ILE A 67 0.28 -9.10 9.93
CA ILE A 67 1.36 -8.30 10.51
C ILE A 67 2.15 -9.06 11.58
N LYS A 68 1.47 -9.84 12.41
CA LYS A 68 2.08 -10.56 13.53
C LYS A 68 3.16 -11.54 13.07
N GLU A 69 2.90 -12.29 12.00
CA GLU A 69 3.89 -13.23 11.45
C GLU A 69 5.15 -12.49 10.98
N CYS A 70 4.98 -11.43 10.20
CA CYS A 70 6.12 -10.64 9.72
C CYS A 70 6.90 -10.00 10.87
N ARG A 71 6.21 -9.36 11.84
CA ARG A 71 6.87 -8.73 12.99
C ARG A 71 7.66 -9.70 13.85
N TYR A 72 7.20 -10.94 13.97
CA TYR A 72 7.96 -11.97 14.65
C TYR A 72 9.31 -12.17 13.95
N HIS A 73 9.31 -12.49 12.65
CA HIS A 73 10.56 -12.80 11.94
C HIS A 73 11.53 -11.61 11.81
N PHE A 74 11.01 -10.39 11.73
CA PHE A 74 11.81 -9.17 11.58
C PHE A 74 11.95 -8.37 12.89
N SER A 75 11.74 -9.00 14.04
CA SER A 75 12.05 -8.38 15.34
C SER A 75 13.56 -8.25 15.54
N ASP A 76 14.00 -7.26 16.34
CA ASP A 76 15.42 -7.07 16.66
C ASP A 76 16.07 -8.36 17.19
N GLU A 77 15.37 -9.08 18.08
CA GLU A 77 15.82 -10.35 18.66
C GLU A 77 16.02 -11.44 17.60
N ASN A 78 15.04 -11.64 16.71
CA ASN A 78 15.13 -12.67 15.69
C ASN A 78 16.14 -12.28 14.59
N LEU A 79 16.29 -10.99 14.27
CA LEU A 79 17.32 -10.53 13.34
C LEU A 79 18.73 -10.77 13.90
N ILE A 80 18.95 -10.54 15.19
CA ILE A 80 20.24 -10.85 15.83
C ILE A 80 20.50 -12.35 15.79
N ALA A 81 19.51 -13.18 16.12
CA ALA A 81 19.65 -14.64 16.06
C ALA A 81 19.96 -15.14 14.64
N MET A 82 19.38 -14.51 13.62
CA MET A 82 19.61 -14.82 12.21
C MET A 82 20.99 -14.36 11.69
N GLU A 83 21.75 -13.55 12.44
CA GLU A 83 23.11 -13.16 12.04
C GLU A 83 24.06 -14.35 11.94
N GLU A 84 23.77 -15.42 12.71
CA GLU A 84 24.51 -16.69 12.70
C GLU A 84 24.20 -17.58 11.48
N ASP A 85 23.07 -17.34 10.78
CA ASP A 85 22.65 -18.10 9.59
C ASP A 85 21.96 -17.18 8.57
N LEU A 86 22.79 -16.40 7.87
CA LEU A 86 22.31 -15.43 6.87
C LEU A 86 21.66 -16.11 5.66
N ASP A 87 22.07 -17.34 5.31
CA ASP A 87 21.44 -18.11 4.22
C ASP A 87 19.99 -18.46 4.57
N ALA A 88 19.73 -18.91 5.81
CA ALA A 88 18.38 -19.10 6.30
C ALA A 88 17.59 -17.79 6.33
N PHE A 89 18.22 -16.68 6.72
CA PHE A 89 17.58 -15.36 6.67
C PHE A 89 17.13 -15.00 5.25
N LYS A 90 18.04 -15.06 4.26
CA LYS A 90 17.74 -14.74 2.86
C LYS A 90 16.59 -15.58 2.33
N ASN A 91 16.66 -16.89 2.49
CA ASN A 91 15.76 -17.80 1.80
C ASN A 91 14.46 -18.06 2.57
N ASN A 92 14.52 -18.25 3.89
CA ASN A 92 13.37 -18.69 4.69
C ASN A 92 12.65 -17.54 5.41
N VAL A 93 13.31 -16.40 5.60
CA VAL A 93 12.71 -15.21 6.21
C VAL A 93 12.39 -14.17 5.14
N PHE A 94 13.40 -13.56 4.53
CA PHE A 94 13.20 -12.52 3.53
C PHE A 94 12.49 -13.04 2.28
N GLY A 95 12.92 -14.19 1.76
CA GLY A 95 12.35 -14.88 0.60
C GLY A 95 10.89 -15.32 0.74
N GLU A 96 10.46 -15.66 1.95
CA GLU A 96 9.22 -16.41 2.19
C GLU A 96 8.18 -15.66 3.02
N LYS A 97 8.60 -14.73 3.89
CA LYS A 97 7.70 -14.01 4.81
C LYS A 97 7.22 -12.68 4.27
N LEU A 98 7.90 -12.12 3.27
CA LEU A 98 7.42 -10.95 2.54
C LEU A 98 6.66 -11.41 1.29
N TRP A 99 5.39 -11.02 1.19
CA TRP A 99 4.54 -11.40 0.07
C TRP A 99 5.09 -10.89 -1.26
N THR A 100 5.62 -9.66 -1.33
CA THR A 100 6.17 -9.09 -2.56
C THR A 100 7.38 -9.89 -3.05
N VAL A 101 8.25 -10.31 -2.14
CA VAL A 101 9.42 -11.15 -2.46
C VAL A 101 8.96 -12.55 -2.89
N ARG A 102 8.19 -13.23 -2.03
CA ARG A 102 7.73 -14.60 -2.28
C ARG A 102 6.94 -14.73 -3.58
N SER A 103 6.03 -13.80 -3.84
CA SER A 103 5.24 -13.81 -5.07
C SER A 103 6.10 -13.58 -6.31
N SER A 104 7.10 -12.71 -6.22
CA SER A 104 8.02 -12.43 -7.33
C SER A 104 8.94 -13.61 -7.65
N LEU A 105 9.41 -14.33 -6.62
CA LEU A 105 10.22 -15.54 -6.78
C LEU A 105 9.42 -16.72 -7.37
N ARG A 106 8.14 -16.85 -7.00
CA ARG A 106 7.30 -18.00 -7.39
C ARG A 106 6.54 -17.83 -8.71
N ASP A 107 6.38 -16.60 -9.22
CA ASP A 107 5.69 -16.35 -10.49
C ASP A 107 6.61 -16.64 -11.68
N MET A 108 6.75 -17.94 -11.99
CA MET A 108 7.59 -18.43 -13.09
C MET A 108 7.01 -18.13 -14.48
N SER A 109 5.72 -17.80 -14.56
CA SER A 109 5.07 -17.45 -15.83
C SER A 109 5.31 -16.01 -16.26
N ASN A 110 5.79 -15.15 -15.35
CA ASN A 110 6.07 -13.77 -15.64
C ASN A 110 7.56 -13.58 -15.99
N PRO A 111 7.91 -13.36 -17.29
CA PRO A 111 9.29 -13.18 -17.72
C PRO A 111 9.91 -11.87 -17.20
N GLU A 112 9.11 -10.89 -16.78
CA GLU A 112 9.65 -9.62 -16.27
C GLU A 112 10.25 -9.75 -14.88
N LEU A 113 9.83 -10.78 -14.15
CA LEU A 113 10.38 -11.13 -12.86
C LEU A 113 11.66 -11.97 -12.96
N GLU A 114 12.09 -12.35 -14.16
CA GLU A 114 13.34 -13.10 -14.36
C GLU A 114 14.55 -12.29 -13.87
N ARG A 115 14.62 -11.02 -14.25
CA ARG A 115 15.68 -10.11 -13.76
C ARG A 115 15.69 -9.97 -12.24
N TYR A 116 14.52 -9.96 -11.62
CA TYR A 116 14.40 -9.89 -10.16
C TYR A 116 14.91 -11.18 -9.52
N ARG A 117 14.51 -12.35 -10.05
CA ARG A 117 15.01 -13.66 -9.58
C ARG A 117 16.52 -13.75 -9.71
N ASP A 118 17.08 -13.38 -10.87
CA ASP A 118 18.53 -13.37 -11.08
C ASP A 118 19.24 -12.44 -10.10
N SER A 119 18.69 -11.24 -9.85
CA SER A 119 19.25 -10.29 -8.90
C SER A 119 19.20 -10.84 -7.47
N PHE A 120 18.09 -11.48 -7.09
CA PHE A 120 17.92 -12.10 -5.78
C PHE A 120 18.91 -13.25 -5.58
N ASP A 121 19.07 -14.13 -6.57
CA ASP A 121 19.97 -15.27 -6.49
C ASP A 121 21.43 -14.82 -6.36
N ASN A 122 21.83 -13.79 -7.12
CA ASN A 122 23.19 -13.25 -7.11
C ASN A 122 23.51 -12.38 -5.88
N ALA A 123 22.50 -11.76 -5.25
CA ALA A 123 22.73 -10.99 -4.03
C ALA A 123 23.18 -11.90 -2.89
N THR A 124 24.24 -11.51 -2.19
CA THR A 124 24.71 -12.27 -1.03
C THR A 124 23.69 -12.17 0.11
N PRO A 125 23.56 -13.21 0.94
CA PRO A 125 22.70 -13.16 2.12
C PRO A 125 23.01 -11.98 3.05
N ARG A 126 24.30 -11.59 3.13
CA ARG A 126 24.76 -10.46 3.92
C ARG A 126 24.27 -9.12 3.39
N GLU A 127 24.29 -8.88 2.09
CA GLU A 127 23.79 -7.64 1.49
C GLU A 127 22.31 -7.42 1.82
N ILE A 128 21.50 -8.47 1.68
CA ILE A 128 20.07 -8.41 2.01
C ILE A 128 19.87 -8.14 3.50
N TYR A 129 20.60 -8.85 4.38
CA TYR A 129 20.50 -8.68 5.82
C TYR A 129 20.86 -7.27 6.29
N VAL A 130 21.99 -6.72 5.80
CA VAL A 130 22.44 -5.37 6.15
C VAL A 130 21.42 -4.33 5.70
N CYS A 131 20.95 -4.40 4.45
CA CYS A 131 19.95 -3.46 3.93
C CYS A 131 18.63 -3.53 4.73
N VAL A 132 18.14 -4.73 5.06
CA VAL A 132 16.93 -4.89 5.88
C VAL A 132 17.14 -4.31 7.28
N LYS A 133 18.28 -4.56 7.94
CA LYS A 133 18.57 -3.95 9.25
C LYS A 133 18.59 -2.43 9.19
N GLU A 134 19.18 -1.87 8.14
CA GLU A 134 19.25 -0.41 8.01
C GLU A 134 17.86 0.21 7.82
N ILE A 135 17.02 -0.40 6.97
CA ILE A 135 15.60 0.01 6.81
C ILE A 135 14.87 -0.02 8.15
N LEU A 136 15.04 -1.07 8.93
CA LEU A 136 14.35 -1.24 10.21
C LEU A 136 14.88 -0.28 11.28
N ASN A 137 16.19 -0.06 11.35
CA ASN A 137 16.80 0.88 12.28
C ASN A 137 16.38 2.34 12.00
N LYS A 138 16.52 2.79 10.75
CA LYS A 138 16.14 4.15 10.34
C LYS A 138 14.65 4.40 10.49
N SER A 139 13.81 3.40 10.17
CA SER A 139 12.36 3.53 10.38
C SER A 139 11.99 3.58 11.86
N LYS A 140 12.63 2.77 12.72
CA LYS A 140 12.46 2.84 14.17
C LYS A 140 12.85 4.22 14.73
N GLU A 141 13.96 4.78 14.25
CA GLU A 141 14.39 6.13 14.59
C GLU A 141 13.36 7.18 14.16
N TYR A 142 12.92 7.15 12.89
CA TYR A 142 11.88 8.05 12.38
C TYR A 142 10.60 7.95 13.22
N VAL A 143 10.14 6.73 13.52
CA VAL A 143 8.91 6.52 14.31
C VAL A 143 9.04 7.15 15.70
N LYS A 144 10.19 6.96 16.36
CA LYS A 144 10.43 7.44 17.72
C LYS A 144 10.63 8.96 17.76
N GLU A 145 11.46 9.51 16.88
CA GLU A 145 12.00 10.86 16.98
C GLU A 145 11.25 11.90 16.11
N LYS A 146 10.66 11.48 14.99
CA LYS A 146 9.93 12.37 14.05
C LYS A 146 8.42 12.14 14.12
N PHE A 147 7.93 10.92 13.84
CA PHE A 147 6.50 10.64 13.70
C PHE A 147 5.67 10.99 14.94
N THR A 148 6.19 10.77 16.15
CA THR A 148 5.51 11.12 17.42
C THR A 148 5.15 12.60 17.55
N LYS A 149 5.81 13.47 16.77
CA LYS A 149 5.60 14.93 16.76
C LYS A 149 4.70 15.39 15.61
N ILE A 150 4.31 14.50 14.70
CA ILE A 150 3.49 14.82 13.53
C ILE A 150 2.01 14.66 13.89
N ASP A 151 1.25 15.75 13.82
CA ASP A 151 -0.21 15.67 13.83
C ASP A 151 -0.71 15.33 12.42
N MET A 152 -1.02 14.06 12.21
CA MET A 152 -1.48 13.54 10.92
C MET A 152 -2.75 14.23 10.41
N ARG A 153 -3.57 14.84 11.28
CA ARG A 153 -4.77 15.61 10.88
C ARG A 153 -4.45 17.00 10.32
N ARG A 154 -3.21 17.48 10.54
CA ARG A 154 -2.74 18.82 10.17
C ARG A 154 -1.64 18.79 9.11
N VAL A 155 -1.38 17.64 8.50
CA VAL A 155 -0.47 17.52 7.35
C VAL A 155 -1.08 18.27 6.16
N LEU A 156 -0.38 19.30 5.66
CA LEU A 156 -0.83 20.17 4.57
C LEU A 156 -0.05 19.95 3.27
N LYS A 157 1.21 19.53 3.37
CA LYS A 157 2.11 19.24 2.25
C LYS A 157 2.87 17.93 2.47
N ILE A 158 3.49 17.38 1.42
CA ILE A 158 4.19 16.09 1.46
C ILE A 158 5.34 16.13 2.49
N GLU A 159 6.06 17.24 2.55
CA GLU A 159 7.25 17.42 3.39
C GLU A 159 6.91 17.41 4.89
N ASP A 160 5.65 17.67 5.27
CA ASP A 160 5.20 17.59 6.66
C ASP A 160 5.28 16.15 7.21
N LEU A 161 5.34 15.15 6.33
CA LEU A 161 5.56 13.76 6.70
C LEU A 161 7.02 13.44 7.04
N GLN A 162 7.99 14.32 6.71
CA GLN A 162 9.41 14.15 7.05
C GLN A 162 10.01 12.78 6.65
N LEU A 163 9.63 12.29 5.47
CA LEU A 163 10.03 10.98 4.92
C LEU A 163 11.30 11.04 4.05
N ASP A 164 12.02 12.16 4.07
CA ASP A 164 13.26 12.43 3.32
C ASP A 164 14.36 11.38 3.58
N TYR A 165 14.38 10.80 4.77
CA TYR A 165 15.33 9.73 5.11
C TYR A 165 15.19 8.46 4.24
N LEU A 166 14.04 8.27 3.57
CA LEU A 166 13.82 7.12 2.69
C LEU A 166 14.55 7.22 1.35
N ASP A 167 15.13 8.39 1.04
CA ASP A 167 15.95 8.60 -0.16
C ASP A 167 17.42 8.22 0.07
N ASP A 168 17.77 7.76 1.28
CA ASP A 168 19.11 7.27 1.64
C ASP A 168 19.46 6.01 0.83
N GLU A 169 20.63 6.01 0.17
CA GLU A 169 21.06 4.94 -0.75
C GLU A 169 21.23 3.59 -0.03
N ASP A 170 21.58 3.62 1.26
CA ASP A 170 21.72 2.42 2.09
C ASP A 170 20.39 1.69 2.33
N LEU A 171 19.26 2.32 1.98
CA LEU A 171 17.91 1.75 2.08
C LEU A 171 17.44 1.10 0.77
N LEU A 172 18.36 0.87 -0.16
CA LEU A 172 18.12 0.23 -1.44
C LEU A 172 19.16 -0.86 -1.68
N LEU A 173 18.71 -1.97 -2.28
CA LEU A 173 19.61 -2.99 -2.82
C LEU A 173 19.23 -3.20 -4.28
N SER A 174 20.08 -2.75 -5.20
CA SER A 174 19.78 -2.71 -6.63
C SER A 174 19.28 -4.07 -7.14
N GLY A 175 18.14 -4.06 -7.82
CA GLY A 175 17.49 -5.26 -8.36
C GLY A 175 16.78 -6.16 -7.33
N VAL A 176 16.99 -5.96 -6.02
CA VAL A 176 16.44 -6.82 -4.96
C VAL A 176 15.52 -6.07 -4.00
N ILE A 177 15.97 -5.00 -3.37
CA ILE A 177 15.15 -4.21 -2.42
C ILE A 177 14.85 -2.85 -3.05
N GLY A 178 13.70 -2.78 -3.71
CA GLY A 178 13.10 -1.55 -4.21
C GLY A 178 11.94 -1.06 -3.35
N LEU A 179 11.22 -0.05 -3.86
CA LEU A 179 10.12 0.62 -3.15
C LEU A 179 9.00 -0.32 -2.68
N GLY A 180 8.60 -1.29 -3.49
CA GLY A 180 7.53 -2.23 -3.14
C GLY A 180 7.87 -3.04 -1.89
N ILE A 181 9.03 -3.70 -1.87
CA ILE A 181 9.51 -4.51 -0.74
C ILE A 181 9.77 -3.65 0.49
N ARG A 182 10.39 -2.48 0.30
CA ARG A 182 10.63 -1.53 1.39
C ARG A 182 9.32 -1.05 2.03
N SER A 183 8.33 -0.67 1.23
CA SER A 183 7.02 -0.26 1.74
C SER A 183 6.30 -1.38 2.48
N GLU A 184 6.46 -2.64 2.04
CA GLU A 184 5.92 -3.80 2.74
C GLU A 184 6.59 -3.95 4.11
N LEU A 185 7.92 -4.00 4.18
CA LEU A 185 8.65 -4.07 5.46
C LEU A 185 8.22 -2.96 6.43
N LEU A 186 8.20 -1.72 5.96
CA LEU A 186 7.79 -0.56 6.75
C LEU A 186 6.36 -0.69 7.28
N TYR A 187 5.41 -1.05 6.42
CA TYR A 187 4.00 -1.24 6.79
C TYR A 187 3.83 -2.38 7.80
N ARG A 188 4.49 -3.52 7.58
CA ARG A 188 4.37 -4.68 8.48
C ARG A 188 4.90 -4.35 9.87
N MET A 189 5.97 -3.58 9.96
CA MET A 189 6.50 -3.16 11.26
C MET A 189 5.67 -2.04 11.88
N TYR A 190 5.24 -1.05 11.10
CA TYR A 190 4.54 0.14 11.59
C TYR A 190 3.31 0.52 10.73
N PRO A 191 2.20 -0.26 10.80
CA PRO A 191 0.98 -0.06 10.00
C PRO A 191 0.20 1.22 10.35
N LYS A 192 0.54 1.84 11.48
CA LYS A 192 0.08 3.18 11.88
C LYS A 192 0.76 4.30 11.08
N VAL A 193 1.98 4.04 10.60
CA VAL A 193 2.95 5.05 10.18
C VAL A 193 3.16 5.00 8.67
N PHE A 194 3.31 3.80 8.12
CA PHE A 194 3.67 3.60 6.73
C PHE A 194 2.56 2.85 5.99
N PRO A 195 1.98 3.41 4.92
CA PRO A 195 1.12 2.66 4.02
C PRO A 195 1.95 1.78 3.08
N ILE A 196 1.44 0.61 2.75
CA ILE A 196 2.08 -0.28 1.78
C ILE A 196 1.77 0.15 0.34
N MET A 197 2.80 0.28 -0.49
CA MET A 197 2.69 0.70 -1.89
C MET A 197 3.02 -0.48 -2.80
N THR A 198 2.06 -1.39 -2.95
CA THR A 198 2.15 -2.52 -3.88
C THR A 198 1.58 -2.16 -5.25
N ARG A 199 1.89 -2.98 -6.26
CA ARG A 199 1.21 -2.99 -7.56
C ARG A 199 -0.32 -2.89 -7.42
N ARG A 200 -0.93 -3.68 -6.53
CA ARG A 200 -2.39 -3.67 -6.34
C ARG A 200 -2.88 -2.36 -5.76
N SER A 201 -2.14 -1.76 -4.83
CA SER A 201 -2.52 -0.47 -4.26
C SER A 201 -2.46 0.66 -5.30
N LEU A 202 -1.46 0.67 -6.19
CA LEU A 202 -1.35 1.65 -7.28
C LEU A 202 -2.46 1.47 -8.32
N TRP A 203 -2.80 0.23 -8.68
CA TRP A 203 -3.99 -0.03 -9.52
C TRP A 203 -5.28 0.40 -8.84
N GLY A 204 -5.40 0.15 -7.52
CA GLY A 204 -6.51 0.68 -6.72
C GLY A 204 -6.62 2.19 -6.90
N MET A 205 -5.52 2.91 -6.63
CA MET A 205 -5.43 4.38 -6.79
C MET A 205 -5.81 4.82 -8.21
N TYR A 206 -5.24 4.19 -9.25
CA TYR A 206 -5.56 4.50 -10.65
C TYR A 206 -7.06 4.36 -10.93
N PHE A 207 -7.65 3.20 -10.67
CA PHE A 207 -9.05 2.95 -11.06
C PHE A 207 -10.05 3.79 -10.27
N PHE A 208 -9.78 4.10 -8.99
CA PHE A 208 -10.74 4.89 -8.23
C PHE A 208 -10.60 6.40 -8.50
N THR A 209 -9.42 6.89 -8.91
CA THR A 209 -9.20 8.34 -9.18
C THR A 209 -9.25 8.71 -10.66
N ASN A 210 -9.08 7.72 -11.54
CA ASN A 210 -8.80 7.90 -12.96
C ASN A 210 -7.68 8.93 -13.17
N ALA A 211 -6.54 8.73 -12.51
CA ALA A 211 -5.38 9.60 -12.57
C ALA A 211 -4.16 8.83 -13.05
N ASP A 212 -3.59 9.29 -14.17
CA ASP A 212 -2.55 8.56 -14.90
C ASP A 212 -1.21 8.55 -14.18
N GLU A 213 -1.03 9.33 -13.11
CA GLU A 213 0.21 9.35 -12.32
C GLU A 213 0.53 7.99 -11.66
N PHE A 214 -0.47 7.13 -11.47
CA PHE A 214 -0.30 5.80 -10.88
C PHE A 214 0.04 4.70 -11.91
N ILE A 215 0.03 5.04 -13.20
CA ILE A 215 0.34 4.12 -14.29
C ILE A 215 1.50 4.63 -15.15
N ILE A 216 2.02 3.76 -15.99
CA ILE A 216 3.02 4.09 -17.00
C ILE A 216 2.75 3.27 -18.25
N ASP A 217 2.77 3.94 -19.41
CA ASP A 217 2.75 3.25 -20.69
C ASP A 217 4.16 2.81 -21.06
N GLU A 218 4.27 1.52 -21.39
CA GLU A 218 5.53 0.88 -21.75
C GLU A 218 5.50 0.50 -23.22
N ASN A 219 6.60 0.78 -23.93
CA ASN A 219 6.77 0.41 -25.33
C ASN A 219 8.05 -0.41 -25.48
N LYS A 220 7.95 -1.59 -26.07
CA LYS A 220 9.07 -2.51 -26.30
C LYS A 220 8.84 -3.33 -27.56
N ASP A 221 9.82 -3.36 -28.45
CA ASP A 221 9.82 -4.21 -29.66
C ASP A 221 8.53 -4.09 -30.51
N GLY A 222 8.03 -2.86 -30.71
CA GLY A 222 6.81 -2.58 -31.47
C GLY A 222 5.51 -2.95 -30.75
N ARG A 223 5.58 -3.34 -29.47
CA ARG A 223 4.43 -3.62 -28.61
C ARG A 223 4.29 -2.54 -27.54
N SER A 224 3.05 -2.32 -27.12
CA SER A 224 2.72 -1.42 -26.01
C SER A 224 1.89 -2.14 -24.96
N ARG A 225 1.95 -1.63 -23.73
CA ARG A 225 1.04 -1.97 -22.65
C ARG A 225 0.98 -0.84 -21.64
N THR A 226 0.04 -0.92 -20.70
CA THR A 226 -0.02 -0.03 -19.54
C THR A 226 0.26 -0.83 -18.27
N SER A 227 1.26 -0.38 -17.51
CA SER A 227 1.66 -0.98 -16.24
C SER A 227 1.40 -0.01 -15.09
N HIS A 228 1.52 -0.49 -13.86
CA HIS A 228 1.65 0.39 -12.70
C HIS A 228 2.93 1.23 -12.74
N GLN A 229 2.89 2.43 -12.17
CA GLN A 229 4.06 3.28 -12.00
C GLN A 229 5.02 2.69 -10.94
N TRP A 230 6.00 1.91 -11.39
CA TRP A 230 6.96 1.20 -10.53
C TRP A 230 7.92 2.14 -9.78
N ASN A 231 8.08 3.38 -10.26
CA ASN A 231 8.87 4.45 -9.64
C ASN A 231 8.00 5.55 -9.01
N TYR A 232 6.78 5.22 -8.55
CA TYR A 232 5.90 6.22 -7.97
C TYR A 232 6.49 6.78 -6.68
N GLU A 233 6.41 8.10 -6.49
CA GLU A 233 6.98 8.79 -5.33
C GLU A 233 6.28 8.35 -4.04
N TYR A 234 7.01 7.61 -3.20
CA TYR A 234 6.45 7.05 -1.98
C TYR A 234 5.96 8.12 -0.97
N PRO A 235 6.66 9.25 -0.72
CA PRO A 235 6.13 10.31 0.14
C PRO A 235 4.80 10.89 -0.35
N ARG A 236 4.63 11.00 -1.68
CA ARG A 236 3.39 11.44 -2.31
C ARG A 236 2.27 10.43 -2.11
N PHE A 237 2.56 9.13 -2.24
CA PHE A 237 1.61 8.07 -1.90
C PHE A 237 1.20 8.14 -0.43
N CYS A 238 2.15 8.31 0.50
CA CYS A 238 1.89 8.46 1.93
C CYS A 238 0.98 9.65 2.25
N PHE A 239 1.17 10.77 1.55
CA PHE A 239 0.33 11.95 1.71
C PHE A 239 -1.13 11.69 1.33
N TYR A 240 -1.37 11.01 0.20
CA TYR A 240 -2.72 10.63 -0.22
C TYR A 240 -3.34 9.55 0.66
N ALA A 241 -2.53 8.59 1.10
CA ALA A 241 -2.96 7.57 2.05
C ALA A 241 -3.41 8.18 3.39
N ASN A 242 -2.68 9.18 3.89
CA ASN A 242 -3.09 9.91 5.09
C ASN A 242 -4.45 10.59 4.89
N HIS A 243 -4.65 11.26 3.76
CA HIS A 243 -5.93 11.91 3.45
C HIS A 243 -7.09 10.91 3.41
N LEU A 244 -6.94 9.79 2.71
CA LEU A 244 -7.98 8.75 2.61
C LEU A 244 -8.32 8.11 3.97
N THR A 245 -7.32 7.89 4.82
CA THR A 245 -7.57 7.32 6.15
C THR A 245 -8.29 8.29 7.09
N LEU A 246 -8.09 9.61 6.93
CA LEU A 246 -8.89 10.62 7.64
C LEU A 246 -10.34 10.64 7.17
N LEU A 247 -10.59 10.46 5.87
CA LEU A 247 -11.95 10.30 5.34
C LEU A 247 -12.61 9.04 5.91
N LEU A 248 -11.88 7.93 5.97
CA LEU A 248 -12.37 6.67 6.55
C LEU A 248 -12.71 6.81 8.03
N GLU A 249 -11.81 7.41 8.82
CA GLU A 249 -12.04 7.68 10.25
C GLU A 249 -13.35 8.46 10.45
N LYS A 250 -13.53 9.54 9.69
CA LYS A 250 -14.74 10.37 9.75
C LYS A 250 -16.00 9.59 9.38
N LYS A 251 -15.93 8.72 8.37
CA LYS A 251 -17.08 7.89 7.98
C LYS A 251 -17.40 6.84 9.04
N PHE A 252 -16.42 6.16 9.62
CA PHE A 252 -16.64 5.20 10.71
C PHE A 252 -17.26 5.85 11.95
N GLN A 253 -16.86 7.08 12.28
CA GLN A 253 -17.46 7.85 13.38
C GLN A 253 -18.98 8.07 13.21
N ASN A 254 -19.47 8.28 11.98
CA ASN A 254 -20.90 8.42 11.71
C ASN A 254 -21.70 7.17 12.14
N TYR A 255 -21.10 5.99 12.03
CA TYR A 255 -21.69 4.70 12.42
C TYR A 255 -21.34 4.28 13.85
N LYS A 256 -20.73 5.19 14.65
CA LYS A 256 -20.22 4.91 16.00
C LYS A 256 -19.24 3.73 16.01
N ILE A 257 -18.40 3.65 14.99
CA ILE A 257 -17.28 2.72 14.88
C ILE A 257 -16.01 3.51 15.16
N GLN A 258 -15.25 3.07 16.15
CA GLN A 258 -13.94 3.65 16.45
C GLN A 258 -12.89 2.90 15.63
N MET A 259 -12.29 3.58 14.66
CA MET A 259 -11.19 3.02 13.86
C MET A 259 -9.99 2.75 14.77
N ASN A 260 -9.42 1.54 14.71
CA ASN A 260 -8.16 1.23 15.37
C ASN A 260 -7.03 2.01 14.69
N GLN A 261 -6.58 3.08 15.33
CA GLN A 261 -5.57 3.97 14.76
C GLN A 261 -4.22 3.28 14.53
N ASP A 262 -3.93 2.21 15.26
CA ASP A 262 -2.68 1.48 15.08
C ASP A 262 -2.68 0.67 13.78
N LEU A 263 -3.86 0.43 13.17
CA LEU A 263 -4.03 -0.29 11.91
C LEU A 263 -4.49 0.61 10.76
N ARG A 264 -4.43 1.94 10.91
CA ARG A 264 -5.06 2.90 9.97
C ARG A 264 -4.73 2.64 8.50
N TYR A 265 -3.48 2.34 8.17
CA TYR A 265 -3.09 2.06 6.78
C TYR A 265 -3.38 0.63 6.36
N GLY A 266 -3.64 -0.27 7.30
CA GLY A 266 -4.14 -1.61 7.01
C GLY A 266 -5.55 -1.57 6.43
N TYR A 267 -6.45 -0.75 6.97
CA TYR A 267 -7.78 -0.56 6.36
C TYR A 267 -7.66 0.02 4.95
N LEU A 268 -6.79 1.00 4.74
CA LEU A 268 -6.59 1.57 3.41
C LEU A 268 -6.05 0.52 2.42
N ASN A 269 -5.05 -0.26 2.84
CA ASN A 269 -4.50 -1.32 2.01
C ASN A 269 -5.59 -2.34 1.64
N PHE A 270 -6.40 -2.77 2.62
CA PHE A 270 -7.57 -3.62 2.38
C PHE A 270 -8.50 -3.00 1.33
N MET A 271 -8.88 -1.72 1.50
CA MET A 271 -9.76 -1.02 0.57
C MET A 271 -9.20 -0.98 -0.87
N LEU A 272 -7.95 -0.58 -1.03
CA LEU A 272 -7.32 -0.47 -2.35
C LEU A 272 -7.14 -1.84 -3.01
N VAL A 273 -6.75 -2.87 -2.24
CA VAL A 273 -6.58 -4.22 -2.75
C VAL A 273 -7.92 -4.85 -3.15
N GLU A 274 -8.95 -4.72 -2.33
CA GLU A 274 -10.29 -5.21 -2.67
C GLU A 274 -10.84 -4.49 -3.90
N TYR A 275 -10.68 -3.17 -3.98
CA TYR A 275 -11.11 -2.41 -5.15
C TYR A 275 -10.36 -2.87 -6.41
N ALA A 276 -9.04 -3.03 -6.35
CA ALA A 276 -8.25 -3.54 -7.47
C ALA A 276 -8.67 -4.97 -7.89
N LYS A 277 -9.09 -5.82 -6.95
CA LYS A 277 -9.63 -7.16 -7.29
C LYS A 277 -10.90 -7.06 -8.12
N THR A 278 -11.78 -6.08 -7.88
CA THR A 278 -12.98 -5.86 -8.72
C THR A 278 -12.62 -5.49 -10.17
N LYS A 279 -11.41 -4.95 -10.39
CA LYS A 279 -10.88 -4.49 -11.68
C LYS A 279 -9.92 -5.48 -12.33
N LYS A 280 -9.84 -6.72 -11.82
CA LYS A 280 -8.85 -7.73 -12.24
C LYS A 280 -8.78 -7.91 -13.77
N LYS A 281 -9.93 -8.03 -14.44
CA LYS A 281 -9.98 -8.22 -15.91
C LYS A 281 -9.45 -7.01 -16.68
N GLU A 282 -9.76 -5.80 -16.22
CA GLU A 282 -9.25 -4.58 -16.84
C GLU A 282 -7.74 -4.45 -16.63
N ILE A 283 -7.26 -4.76 -15.42
CA ILE A 283 -5.82 -4.82 -15.10
C ILE A 283 -5.12 -5.82 -16.03
N GLU A 284 -5.63 -7.05 -16.14
CA GLU A 284 -5.04 -8.09 -16.99
C GLU A 284 -4.96 -7.65 -18.47
N LYS A 285 -6.01 -6.97 -18.96
CA LYS A 285 -6.00 -6.40 -20.31
C LYS A 285 -4.92 -5.33 -20.46
N LEU A 286 -4.83 -4.38 -19.54
CA LEU A 286 -3.83 -3.31 -19.59
C LEU A 286 -2.38 -3.84 -19.52
N TYR A 287 -2.14 -4.91 -18.77
CA TYR A 287 -0.83 -5.56 -18.67
C TYR A 287 -0.43 -6.37 -19.89
N THR A 288 -1.35 -6.66 -20.79
CA THR A 288 -1.08 -7.50 -21.95
C THR A 288 -0.32 -6.70 -23.00
N TRP A 289 0.81 -7.24 -23.47
CA TRP A 289 1.57 -6.66 -24.57
C TRP A 289 0.78 -6.77 -25.88
N GLU A 290 0.36 -5.64 -26.44
CA GLU A 290 -0.37 -5.56 -27.70
C GLU A 290 0.53 -4.97 -28.80
N TYR A 291 0.39 -5.46 -30.03
CA TYR A 291 1.17 -4.95 -31.17
C TYR A 291 0.63 -3.59 -31.61
N THR A 292 1.50 -2.59 -31.73
CA THR A 292 1.09 -1.20 -32.01
C THR A 292 0.80 -0.94 -33.49
N GLY A 293 1.09 -1.90 -34.38
CA GLY A 293 0.80 -1.79 -35.82
C GLY A 293 1.64 -0.75 -36.56
N LEU A 294 2.62 -0.11 -35.90
CA LEU A 294 3.56 0.82 -36.50
C LEU A 294 4.73 0.02 -37.10
N ASN A 295 4.67 -0.21 -38.41
CA ASN A 295 5.81 -0.57 -39.26
C ASN A 295 6.58 0.69 -39.66
#